data_AF-A0A6A3SB00-F1
#
_entry.id   AF-A0A6A3SB00-F1
#
_cell.length_a   1.000
_cell.length_b   1.000
_cell.length_c   1.000
_cell.angle_alpha   90.00
_cell.angle_beta   90.00
_cell.angle_gamma   90.00
#
_symmetry.space_group_name_H-M   'P 1'
#
loop_
_entity.id
_entity.type
_entity.pdbx_description
1 polymer ?
#
loop_
_entity_poly.entity_id
_entity_poly.type
_entity_poly.pdbx_seq_one_letter_code
_entity_poly.pdbx_strand_id
1 'polypeptide(L)'
;MSESDEEPERLENQDPNFEEDFGGKEWPFSGKRGPDEIPLPTGAACVKINDVSGGLSEKFRDFSFGGQGDQLPAIPGIFVDGVGPVPVPLWEERAQRLIEKCEKSPFGHNIGTKMDENVRKSWELQPDHVQFRNPMWKTGMEKMAATIADRLGYKDIPLHCVLYKLLVYGEGGHFLKHQDTEKKDGMIATLVVQPPSLHEGGDLVVYRHGEVKHRHDFGKTDGTATHLPHYAVHYADAEHAVERVTKGYRLALVYSCVCRPICKTLNGTQNNERWGEN
;
A
#
# COMPACT_ATOMS: atom_id res chain seq x y z
N MET A 1 22.88 34.18 -43.33
CA MET A 1 21.43 33.90 -43.25
C MET A 1 21.10 32.96 -44.40
N SER A 2 20.90 31.69 -44.07
CA SER A 2 20.31 30.68 -44.95
C SER A 2 19.78 29.60 -44.03
N GLU A 3 18.54 29.79 -43.59
CA GLU A 3 17.73 28.77 -42.92
C GLU A 3 17.27 27.77 -43.97
N SER A 4 17.45 26.49 -43.68
CA SER A 4 16.85 25.37 -44.41
C SER A 4 15.63 24.90 -43.62
N ASP A 5 14.45 25.09 -44.20
CA ASP A 5 13.17 24.59 -43.70
C ASP A 5 13.10 23.05 -43.88
N GLU A 6 13.04 22.29 -42.79
CA GLU A 6 12.59 20.90 -42.78
C GLU A 6 11.14 20.85 -42.26
N GLU A 7 10.21 20.36 -43.10
CA GLU A 7 8.85 20.05 -42.68
C GLU A 7 8.82 18.82 -41.76
N PRO A 8 8.01 18.81 -40.68
CA PRO A 8 7.88 17.63 -39.84
C PRO A 8 6.98 16.57 -40.50
N GLU A 9 7.51 15.36 -40.65
CA GLU A 9 6.76 14.17 -41.06
C GLU A 9 5.54 13.95 -40.15
N ARG A 10 4.36 13.81 -40.76
CA ARG A 10 3.14 13.39 -40.06
C ARG A 10 3.29 11.93 -39.65
N LEU A 11 3.39 11.68 -38.34
CA LEU A 11 3.22 10.35 -37.78
C LEU A 11 1.79 9.86 -38.06
N GLU A 12 1.67 8.87 -38.94
CA GLU A 12 0.42 8.14 -39.17
C GLU A 12 0.00 7.45 -37.85
N ASN A 13 -1.29 7.54 -37.53
CA ASN A 13 -1.89 6.89 -36.38
C ASN A 13 -1.64 5.37 -36.46
N GLN A 14 -0.79 4.86 -35.58
CA GLN A 14 -0.69 3.42 -35.32
C GLN A 14 -1.85 3.05 -34.40
N ASP A 15 -2.97 2.61 -34.98
CA ASP A 15 -4.00 1.93 -34.20
C ASP A 15 -3.37 0.66 -33.57
N PRO A 16 -3.61 0.40 -32.27
CA PRO A 16 -2.98 -0.73 -31.58
C PRO A 16 -3.44 -2.06 -32.19
N ASN A 17 -2.48 -2.91 -32.53
CA ASN A 17 -2.73 -4.25 -33.05
C ASN A 17 -3.04 -5.20 -31.88
N PHE A 18 -4.32 -5.41 -31.61
CA PHE A 18 -4.82 -6.21 -30.47
C PHE A 18 -4.27 -7.64 -30.41
N GLU A 19 -3.91 -8.26 -31.55
CA GLU A 19 -3.35 -9.62 -31.56
C GLU A 19 -1.88 -9.65 -31.12
N GLU A 20 -1.08 -8.65 -31.50
CA GLU A 20 0.33 -8.52 -31.08
C GLU A 20 0.44 -8.10 -29.61
N ASP A 21 -0.40 -7.16 -29.16
CA ASP A 21 -0.27 -6.56 -27.82
C ASP A 21 -0.82 -7.46 -26.69
N PHE A 22 -1.79 -8.34 -26.99
CA PHE A 22 -2.51 -9.10 -25.94
C PHE A 22 -2.53 -10.62 -26.13
N GLY A 23 -1.90 -11.15 -27.19
CA GLY A 23 -1.68 -12.59 -27.37
C GLY A 23 -2.97 -13.43 -27.30
N GLY A 24 -4.07 -12.91 -27.84
CA GLY A 24 -5.37 -13.58 -27.89
C GLY A 24 -6.11 -13.71 -26.55
N LYS A 25 -5.72 -12.95 -25.51
CA LYS A 25 -6.47 -12.91 -24.23
C LYS A 25 -7.63 -11.90 -24.29
N GLU A 26 -8.73 -12.26 -23.67
CA GLU A 26 -9.93 -11.42 -23.55
C GLU A 26 -9.57 -10.06 -22.89
N TRP A 27 -10.00 -8.96 -23.52
CA TRP A 27 -9.71 -7.60 -23.08
C TRP A 27 -10.15 -7.41 -21.61
N PRO A 28 -9.32 -6.83 -20.72
CA PRO A 28 -9.60 -6.75 -19.28
C PRO A 28 -10.81 -5.88 -18.94
N PHE A 29 -11.35 -5.16 -19.93
CA PHE A 29 -12.54 -4.32 -19.82
C PHE A 29 -13.74 -4.86 -20.61
N SER A 30 -13.71 -6.11 -21.08
CA SER A 30 -14.72 -6.74 -21.96
C SER A 30 -16.08 -7.03 -21.31
N GLY A 31 -16.29 -6.64 -20.05
CA GLY A 31 -17.60 -6.73 -19.42
C GLY A 31 -18.60 -5.84 -20.16
N LYS A 32 -19.67 -6.41 -20.72
CA LYS A 32 -20.78 -5.63 -21.30
C LYS A 32 -21.35 -4.69 -20.24
N ARG A 33 -20.94 -3.42 -20.27
CA ARG A 33 -21.47 -2.34 -19.42
C ARG A 33 -21.70 -1.09 -20.24
N GLY A 34 -22.63 -0.27 -19.75
CA GLY A 34 -23.15 0.89 -20.47
C GLY A 34 -22.08 1.93 -20.79
N PRO A 35 -22.33 2.80 -21.78
CA PRO A 35 -21.35 3.73 -22.36
C PRO A 35 -20.78 4.78 -21.38
N ASP A 36 -21.33 4.90 -20.17
CA ASP A 36 -20.97 5.94 -19.18
C ASP A 36 -20.19 5.40 -17.96
N GLU A 37 -19.84 4.12 -17.92
CA GLU A 37 -19.04 3.54 -16.83
C GLU A 37 -17.55 3.50 -17.21
N ILE A 38 -16.68 4.12 -16.39
CA ILE A 38 -15.23 3.96 -16.52
C ILE A 38 -14.90 2.50 -16.21
N PRO A 39 -14.32 1.74 -17.15
CA PRO A 39 -14.02 0.34 -16.92
C PRO A 39 -12.97 0.20 -15.82
N LEU A 40 -13.32 -0.47 -14.72
CA LEU A 40 -12.38 -0.82 -13.66
C LEU A 40 -11.81 -2.21 -13.92
N PRO A 41 -10.49 -2.40 -13.77
CA PRO A 41 -9.93 -3.73 -13.72
C PRO A 41 -10.35 -4.43 -12.44
N THR A 42 -10.56 -5.75 -12.53
CA THR A 42 -10.92 -6.60 -11.39
C THR A 42 -10.01 -7.81 -11.32
N GLY A 43 -9.64 -8.23 -10.11
CA GLY A 43 -8.82 -9.42 -9.86
C GLY A 43 -7.41 -9.33 -10.45
N ALA A 44 -6.91 -10.43 -11.03
CA ALA A 44 -5.56 -10.52 -11.61
C ALA A 44 -5.27 -9.49 -12.73
N ALA A 45 -6.28 -8.79 -13.24
CA ALA A 45 -6.11 -7.68 -14.19
C ALA A 45 -5.56 -6.40 -13.53
N CYS A 46 -5.87 -6.13 -12.25
CA CYS A 46 -5.26 -5.01 -11.50
C CYS A 46 -3.74 -5.18 -11.37
N VAL A 47 -3.31 -6.43 -11.18
CA VAL A 47 -1.90 -6.82 -11.07
C VAL A 47 -1.17 -6.68 -12.42
N LYS A 48 -1.86 -6.98 -13.54
CA LYS A 48 -1.25 -6.91 -14.89
C LYS A 48 -1.24 -5.51 -15.50
N ILE A 49 -2.10 -4.60 -15.05
CA ILE A 49 -2.08 -3.22 -15.54
C ILE A 49 -0.83 -2.48 -15.09
N ASN A 50 -0.23 -2.86 -13.95
CA ASN A 50 1.09 -2.33 -13.56
C ASN A 50 2.17 -2.67 -14.60
N ASP A 51 2.12 -3.84 -15.24
CA ASP A 51 3.07 -4.22 -16.30
C ASP A 51 2.84 -3.41 -17.60
N VAL A 52 1.59 -3.15 -17.98
CA VAL A 52 1.23 -2.43 -19.22
C VAL A 52 1.35 -0.91 -19.07
N SER A 53 0.98 -0.35 -17.91
CA SER A 53 1.25 1.06 -17.57
C SER A 53 2.75 1.35 -17.39
N GLY A 54 3.57 0.31 -17.17
CA GLY A 54 5.02 0.38 -17.21
C GLY A 54 5.61 0.63 -18.61
N GLY A 55 4.81 0.50 -19.68
CA GLY A 55 5.24 0.75 -21.06
C GLY A 55 5.04 2.20 -21.55
N LEU A 56 4.22 3.00 -20.88
CA LEU A 56 3.86 4.36 -21.33
C LEU A 56 4.33 5.42 -20.35
N SER A 57 5.66 5.56 -20.26
CA SER A 57 6.44 6.72 -19.78
C SER A 57 7.65 6.22 -19.00
N GLU A 58 8.86 6.53 -19.48
CA GLU A 58 10.14 6.35 -18.75
C GLU A 58 10.19 7.11 -17.39
N LYS A 59 9.10 7.78 -16.98
CA LYS A 59 8.95 8.55 -15.74
C LYS A 59 7.96 7.95 -14.70
N PHE A 60 7.46 6.73 -14.84
CA PHE A 60 6.78 6.02 -13.72
C PHE A 60 7.78 5.13 -12.95
N ARG A 61 8.69 5.73 -12.17
CA ARG A 61 8.55 6.05 -10.72
C ARG A 61 8.47 4.81 -9.84
N ASP A 62 9.60 4.52 -9.19
CA ASP A 62 9.80 3.65 -8.02
C ASP A 62 8.58 2.85 -7.54
N PHE A 63 8.64 1.54 -7.79
CA PHE A 63 7.66 0.56 -7.32
C PHE A 63 7.65 0.37 -5.80
N SER A 64 8.57 1.05 -5.11
CA SER A 64 8.53 1.25 -3.68
C SER A 64 9.19 2.56 -3.28
N PHE A 65 8.61 3.27 -2.32
CA PHE A 65 9.17 4.50 -1.76
C PHE A 65 8.86 4.61 -0.27
N GLY A 66 9.60 5.42 0.47
CA GLY A 66 9.43 5.56 1.91
C GLY A 66 10.14 6.79 2.45
N GLY A 67 10.11 6.93 3.77
CA GLY A 67 10.79 8.00 4.49
C GLY A 67 10.12 8.35 5.81
N GLN A 68 10.43 9.53 6.35
CA GLN A 68 9.78 10.06 7.54
C GLN A 68 8.29 10.33 7.28
N GLY A 69 7.44 9.92 8.22
CA GLY A 69 5.99 10.09 8.15
C GLY A 69 5.53 11.44 8.71
N ASP A 70 5.96 12.56 8.13
CA ASP A 70 5.70 13.92 8.64
C ASP A 70 4.21 14.27 8.83
N GLN A 71 3.34 13.56 8.11
CA GLN A 71 1.89 13.74 8.22
C GLN A 71 1.31 13.07 9.47
N LEU A 72 2.05 12.16 10.11
CA LEU A 72 1.61 11.41 11.29
C LEU A 72 2.18 12.01 12.57
N PRO A 73 1.41 12.03 13.67
CA PRO A 73 1.94 12.43 14.96
C PRO A 73 2.97 11.40 15.46
N ALA A 74 4.03 11.87 16.13
CA ALA A 74 4.99 11.01 16.82
C ALA A 74 4.34 10.08 17.85
N ILE A 75 3.26 10.55 18.48
CA ILE A 75 2.46 9.79 19.43
C ILE A 75 1.16 9.36 18.73
N PRO A 76 1.04 8.11 18.25
CA PRO A 76 -0.15 7.63 17.52
C PRO A 76 -1.38 7.46 18.43
N GLY A 77 -1.19 7.39 19.75
CA GLY A 77 -2.26 7.10 20.71
C GLY A 77 -2.85 5.70 20.52
N ILE A 78 -2.01 4.70 20.23
CA ILE A 78 -2.45 3.32 20.05
C ILE A 78 -3.05 2.80 21.36
N PHE A 79 -4.22 2.21 21.27
CA PHE A 79 -4.90 1.52 22.35
C PHE A 79 -5.30 0.14 21.86
N VAL A 80 -5.00 -0.88 22.65
CA VAL A 80 -5.30 -2.27 22.33
C VAL A 80 -6.26 -2.85 23.36
N ASP A 81 -7.33 -3.47 22.90
CA ASP A 81 -8.33 -4.08 23.78
C ASP A 81 -7.70 -5.19 24.63
N GLY A 82 -7.90 -5.13 25.94
CA GLY A 82 -7.30 -6.07 26.89
C GLY A 82 -5.82 -5.82 27.23
N VAL A 83 -5.13 -4.88 26.58
CA VAL A 83 -3.78 -4.39 26.96
C VAL A 83 -3.85 -2.98 27.55
N GLY A 84 -4.67 -2.11 26.95
CA GLY A 84 -4.74 -0.70 27.25
C GLY A 84 -3.89 0.17 26.30
N PRO A 85 -3.45 1.36 26.74
CA PRO A 85 -2.59 2.23 25.94
C PRO A 85 -1.23 1.59 25.62
N VAL A 86 -0.81 1.67 24.37
CA VAL A 86 0.51 1.22 23.90
C VAL A 86 1.38 2.46 23.66
N PRO A 87 2.26 2.82 24.61
CA PRO A 87 3.16 3.97 24.46
C PRO A 87 4.25 3.68 23.43
N VAL A 88 4.77 4.74 22.82
CA VAL A 88 5.94 4.71 21.93
C VAL A 88 7.05 5.62 22.47
N PRO A 89 8.34 5.32 22.25
CA PRO A 89 8.85 4.20 21.45
C PRO A 89 8.53 2.84 22.08
N LEU A 90 8.29 1.80 21.26
CA LEU A 90 8.07 0.46 21.78
C LEU A 90 9.39 -0.13 22.34
N TRP A 91 9.38 -0.58 23.59
CA TRP A 91 10.50 -1.32 24.23
C TRP A 91 10.02 -2.65 24.81
N GLU A 92 10.96 -3.46 25.30
CA GLU A 92 10.73 -4.85 25.71
C GLU A 92 9.53 -5.07 26.64
N GLU A 93 9.47 -4.39 27.79
CA GLU A 93 8.40 -4.62 28.78
C GLU A 93 7.01 -4.33 28.21
N ARG A 94 6.91 -3.37 27.27
CA ARG A 94 5.64 -3.03 26.61
C ARG A 94 5.33 -3.95 25.45
N ALA A 95 6.35 -4.34 24.69
CA ALA A 95 6.23 -5.30 23.62
C ALA A 95 5.73 -6.65 24.16
N GLN A 96 6.25 -7.12 25.30
CA GLN A 96 5.83 -8.38 25.92
C GLN A 96 4.33 -8.36 26.27
N ARG A 97 3.82 -7.29 26.89
CA ARG A 97 2.38 -7.15 27.17
C ARG A 97 1.51 -7.13 25.93
N LEU A 98 2.01 -6.55 24.84
CA LEU A 98 1.31 -6.57 23.56
C LEU A 98 1.32 -7.99 22.96
N ILE A 99 2.48 -8.65 22.98
CA ILE A 99 2.68 -10.03 22.50
C ILE A 99 1.79 -11.03 23.23
N GLU A 100 1.54 -10.86 24.53
CA GLU A 100 0.60 -11.70 25.30
C GLU A 100 -0.83 -11.71 24.74
N LYS A 101 -1.22 -10.67 23.97
CA LYS A 101 -2.51 -10.60 23.27
C LYS A 101 -2.41 -10.87 21.77
N CYS A 102 -1.20 -10.96 21.22
CA CYS A 102 -1.01 -11.25 19.82
C CYS A 102 -1.02 -12.75 19.55
N GLU A 103 -1.37 -13.10 18.32
CA GLU A 103 -1.18 -14.44 17.80
C GLU A 103 0.17 -14.51 17.07
N LYS A 104 0.77 -15.71 17.00
CA LYS A 104 1.92 -15.89 16.10
C LYS A 104 1.47 -15.67 14.67
N SER A 105 2.24 -14.88 13.94
CA SER A 105 1.96 -14.53 12.56
C SER A 105 2.06 -15.75 11.63
N PRO A 106 0.97 -16.18 10.99
CA PRO A 106 1.02 -17.32 10.06
C PRO A 106 1.63 -16.94 8.71
N PHE A 107 1.98 -17.95 7.91
CA PHE A 107 2.19 -17.78 6.46
C PHE A 107 1.54 -18.92 5.65
N GLY A 108 1.29 -18.66 4.37
CA GLY A 108 0.74 -19.64 3.41
C GLY A 108 -0.50 -19.15 2.65
N HIS A 109 -0.81 -19.81 1.52
CA HIS A 109 -2.03 -19.59 0.72
C HIS A 109 -3.10 -20.63 1.06
N ASN A 110 -4.29 -20.15 1.43
CA ASN A 110 -5.63 -20.72 1.31
C ASN A 110 -6.02 -22.15 1.72
N ILE A 111 -5.16 -23.11 2.06
CA ILE A 111 -5.64 -24.45 2.55
C ILE A 111 -4.80 -25.01 3.71
N GLY A 112 -3.71 -24.36 4.11
CA GLY A 112 -2.93 -24.78 5.28
C GLY A 112 -2.12 -23.63 5.84
N THR A 113 -2.65 -22.97 6.86
CA THR A 113 -1.91 -22.05 7.71
C THR A 113 -0.68 -22.78 8.27
N LYS A 114 0.51 -22.49 7.74
CA LYS A 114 1.75 -23.09 8.23
C LYS A 114 2.43 -22.12 9.20
N MET A 115 2.79 -22.65 10.37
CA MET A 115 3.56 -21.97 11.40
C MET A 115 5.00 -22.51 11.34
N ASP A 116 5.83 -21.90 10.52
CA ASP A 116 7.28 -22.15 10.43
C ASP A 116 8.02 -20.84 10.71
N GLU A 117 8.62 -20.78 11.89
CA GLU A 117 9.37 -19.61 12.35
C GLU A 117 10.65 -19.37 11.53
N ASN A 118 11.07 -20.31 10.68
CA ASN A 118 12.16 -20.09 9.72
C ASN A 118 11.74 -19.25 8.52
N VAL A 119 10.42 -19.16 8.26
CA VAL A 119 9.86 -18.37 7.16
C VAL A 119 9.35 -17.03 7.66
N ARG A 120 8.60 -17.04 8.76
CA ARG A 120 8.04 -15.83 9.37
C ARG A 120 8.08 -15.96 10.87
N LYS A 121 8.77 -15.03 11.53
CA LYS A 121 8.79 -14.91 12.98
C LYS A 121 8.33 -13.51 13.37
N SER A 122 7.05 -13.40 13.68
CA SER A 122 6.43 -12.20 14.23
C SER A 122 5.15 -12.54 14.98
N TRP A 123 4.64 -11.56 15.71
CA TRP A 123 3.33 -11.60 16.33
C TRP A 123 2.41 -10.61 15.62
N GLU A 124 1.17 -10.99 15.39
CA GLU A 124 0.16 -10.13 14.77
C GLU A 124 -1.07 -9.93 15.64
N LEU A 125 -1.70 -8.77 15.46
CA LEU A 125 -2.99 -8.43 16.04
C LEU A 125 -3.91 -7.92 14.94
N GLN A 126 -5.15 -8.39 14.97
CA GLN A 126 -6.21 -8.00 14.03
C GLN A 126 -6.64 -6.54 14.27
N PRO A 127 -7.11 -5.85 13.22
CA PRO A 127 -7.31 -4.41 13.26
C PRO A 127 -8.49 -3.99 14.14
N ASP A 128 -9.45 -4.88 14.38
CA ASP A 128 -10.59 -4.67 15.27
C ASP A 128 -10.21 -4.55 16.76
N HIS A 129 -9.04 -5.09 17.15
CA HIS A 129 -8.49 -4.92 18.50
C HIS A 129 -7.66 -3.64 18.68
N VAL A 130 -7.43 -2.87 17.62
CA VAL A 130 -6.52 -1.73 17.61
C VAL A 130 -7.28 -0.43 17.37
N GLN A 131 -7.12 0.53 18.28
CA GLN A 131 -7.71 1.86 18.17
C GLN A 131 -6.62 2.93 18.19
N PHE A 132 -6.82 4.00 17.42
CA PHE A 132 -5.97 5.19 17.44
C PHE A 132 -6.72 6.32 18.12
N ARG A 133 -6.36 6.61 19.38
CA ARG A 133 -7.02 7.63 20.20
C ARG A 133 -6.50 9.05 19.97
N ASN A 134 -5.39 9.21 19.25
CA ASN A 134 -4.96 10.53 18.79
C ASN A 134 -5.75 10.92 17.53
N PRO A 135 -6.61 11.95 17.56
CA PRO A 135 -7.39 12.35 16.38
C PRO A 135 -6.51 12.79 15.21
N MET A 136 -5.28 13.28 15.48
CA MET A 136 -4.32 13.65 14.44
C MET A 136 -3.86 12.45 13.62
N TRP A 137 -3.96 11.22 14.15
CA TRP A 137 -3.63 10.02 13.39
C TRP A 137 -4.53 9.85 12.18
N LYS A 138 -5.85 10.02 12.36
CA LYS A 138 -6.82 9.90 11.27
C LYS A 138 -6.56 10.95 10.18
N THR A 139 -6.45 12.22 10.55
CA THR A 139 -6.15 13.29 9.60
C THR A 139 -4.80 13.08 8.91
N GLY A 140 -3.80 12.58 9.62
CA GLY A 140 -2.49 12.28 9.07
C GLY A 140 -2.53 11.15 8.03
N MET A 141 -3.26 10.08 8.32
CA MET A 141 -3.48 8.97 7.38
C MET A 141 -4.23 9.41 6.12
N GLU A 142 -5.21 10.31 6.24
CA GLU A 142 -5.93 10.86 5.08
C GLU A 142 -4.99 11.68 4.17
N LYS A 143 -4.14 12.53 4.75
CA LYS A 143 -3.11 13.30 3.99
C LYS A 143 -2.07 12.39 3.36
N MET A 144 -1.64 11.37 4.10
CA MET A 144 -0.70 10.37 3.61
C MET A 144 -1.29 9.59 2.44
N ALA A 145 -2.55 9.16 2.52
CA ALA A 145 -3.24 8.49 1.42
C ALA A 145 -3.28 9.33 0.14
N ALA A 146 -3.54 10.64 0.24
CA ALA A 146 -3.50 11.54 -0.92
C ALA A 146 -2.09 11.65 -1.53
N THR A 147 -1.06 11.73 -0.69
CA THR A 147 0.35 11.77 -1.13
C THR A 147 0.76 10.47 -1.80
N ILE A 148 0.31 9.33 -1.26
CA ILE A 148 0.57 8.00 -1.83
C ILE A 148 -0.13 7.86 -3.18
N ALA A 149 -1.40 8.28 -3.28
CA ALA A 149 -2.15 8.25 -4.52
C ALA A 149 -1.44 9.03 -5.64
N ASP A 150 -0.99 10.25 -5.35
CA ASP A 150 -0.23 11.07 -6.30
C ASP A 150 1.10 10.41 -6.71
N ARG A 151 1.86 9.87 -5.75
CA ARG A 151 3.13 9.19 -6.02
C ARG A 151 2.98 7.92 -6.85
N LEU A 152 1.89 7.18 -6.64
CA LEU A 152 1.56 5.96 -7.39
C LEU A 152 0.90 6.25 -8.76
N GLY A 153 0.67 7.52 -9.13
CA GLY A 153 0.02 7.89 -10.40
C GLY A 153 -1.51 7.86 -10.39
N TYR A 154 -2.12 7.63 -9.24
CA TYR A 154 -3.57 7.62 -9.03
C TYR A 154 -4.07 8.99 -8.55
N LYS A 155 -3.52 10.07 -9.13
CA LYS A 155 -3.91 11.43 -8.78
C LYS A 155 -5.41 11.62 -9.03
N ASP A 156 -6.08 12.32 -8.11
CA ASP A 156 -7.52 12.56 -8.10
C ASP A 156 -8.41 11.32 -7.90
N ILE A 157 -7.83 10.13 -7.69
CA ILE A 157 -8.55 8.92 -7.31
C ILE A 157 -8.53 8.80 -5.77
N PRO A 158 -9.69 8.73 -5.10
CA PRO A 158 -9.75 8.53 -3.66
C PRO A 158 -9.10 7.21 -3.24
N LEU A 159 -7.94 7.31 -2.60
CA LEU A 159 -7.23 6.19 -1.98
C LEU A 159 -7.59 6.12 -0.50
N HIS A 160 -7.90 4.91 -0.02
CA HIS A 160 -8.12 4.65 1.39
C HIS A 160 -7.04 3.70 1.92
N CYS A 161 -6.32 4.11 2.96
CA CYS A 161 -5.44 3.24 3.72
C CYS A 161 -6.24 2.56 4.85
N VAL A 162 -6.49 1.27 4.72
CA VAL A 162 -7.24 0.49 5.71
C VAL A 162 -6.29 -0.39 6.51
N LEU A 163 -6.29 -0.26 7.84
CA LEU A 163 -5.44 -1.09 8.69
C LEU A 163 -5.78 -2.56 8.45
N TYR A 164 -4.76 -3.34 8.11
CA TYR A 164 -4.87 -4.77 7.90
C TYR A 164 -4.41 -5.54 9.14
N LYS A 165 -3.26 -5.18 9.71
CA LYS A 165 -2.73 -5.82 10.93
C LYS A 165 -1.70 -4.94 11.62
N LEU A 166 -1.59 -5.11 12.93
CA LEU A 166 -0.45 -4.67 13.71
C LEU A 166 0.53 -5.83 13.85
N LEU A 167 1.82 -5.56 13.69
CA LEU A 167 2.90 -6.53 13.80
C LEU A 167 3.92 -6.11 14.84
N VAL A 168 4.35 -7.09 15.64
CA VAL A 168 5.50 -6.96 16.53
C VAL A 168 6.56 -7.96 16.08
N TYR A 169 7.78 -7.47 15.84
CA TYR A 169 8.96 -8.29 15.61
C TYR A 169 9.91 -8.09 16.78
N GLY A 170 10.13 -9.14 17.56
CA GLY A 170 11.19 -9.17 18.58
C GLY A 170 12.50 -9.69 17.98
N GLU A 171 13.49 -9.96 18.83
CA GLU A 171 14.78 -10.48 18.41
C GLU A 171 14.68 -11.79 17.61
N GLY A 172 15.41 -11.83 16.50
CA GLY A 172 15.34 -12.89 15.51
C GLY A 172 14.09 -12.86 14.62
N GLY A 173 13.16 -11.94 14.86
CA GLY A 173 11.97 -11.75 14.05
C GLY A 173 12.31 -11.37 12.62
N HIS A 174 11.61 -11.94 11.64
CA HIS A 174 11.87 -11.72 10.21
C HIS A 174 10.67 -12.18 9.38
N PHE A 175 10.71 -11.88 8.08
CA PHE A 175 9.83 -12.50 7.10
C PHE A 175 10.60 -12.67 5.79
N LEU A 176 10.77 -13.92 5.36
CA LEU A 176 11.44 -14.22 4.09
C LEU A 176 10.72 -13.58 2.90
N LYS A 177 11.46 -13.52 1.78
CA LYS A 177 10.98 -13.00 0.50
C LYS A 177 9.64 -13.64 0.13
N HIS A 178 8.63 -12.81 -0.03
CA HIS A 178 7.28 -13.20 -0.44
C HIS A 178 6.62 -12.07 -1.22
N GLN A 179 5.51 -12.39 -1.87
CA GLN A 179 4.64 -11.42 -2.50
C GLN A 179 3.35 -11.40 -1.68
N ASP A 180 2.80 -10.21 -1.42
CA ASP A 180 1.48 -10.11 -0.82
C ASP A 180 0.44 -10.67 -1.80
N THR A 181 -0.56 -11.37 -1.28
CA THR A 181 -1.79 -11.56 -2.06
C THR A 181 -2.62 -10.30 -1.96
N GLU A 182 -3.42 -10.03 -2.98
CA GLU A 182 -4.53 -9.10 -2.84
C GLU A 182 -5.33 -9.49 -1.58
N LYS A 183 -5.47 -8.54 -0.65
CA LYS A 183 -6.17 -8.75 0.63
C LYS A 183 -7.58 -8.16 0.62
N LYS A 184 -7.82 -7.22 -0.29
CA LYS A 184 -9.10 -6.55 -0.51
C LYS A 184 -9.21 -6.18 -1.99
N ASP A 185 -10.40 -6.35 -2.55
CA ASP A 185 -10.71 -5.92 -3.91
C ASP A 185 -10.31 -4.45 -4.12
N GLY A 186 -9.49 -4.21 -5.14
CA GLY A 186 -9.02 -2.86 -5.48
C GLY A 186 -7.82 -2.40 -4.65
N MET A 187 -7.14 -3.30 -3.95
CA MET A 187 -5.86 -3.02 -3.29
C MET A 187 -4.76 -2.88 -4.35
N ILE A 188 -4.14 -1.69 -4.40
CA ILE A 188 -3.07 -1.39 -5.35
C ILE A 188 -1.68 -1.43 -4.71
N ALA A 189 -1.59 -1.22 -3.39
CA ALA A 189 -0.33 -1.13 -2.68
C ALA A 189 -0.48 -1.53 -1.21
N THR A 190 0.65 -1.88 -0.60
CA THR A 190 0.80 -2.06 0.85
C THR A 190 1.54 -0.84 1.40
N LEU A 191 0.99 -0.23 2.46
CA LEU A 191 1.64 0.81 3.26
C LEU A 191 2.06 0.19 4.60
N VAL A 192 3.35 0.26 4.91
CA VAL A 192 3.90 -0.10 6.22
C VAL A 192 4.27 1.17 6.95
N VAL A 193 3.61 1.45 8.07
CA VAL A 193 3.97 2.53 8.99
C VAL A 193 4.69 1.92 10.19
N GLN A 194 5.87 2.42 10.51
CA GLN A 194 6.62 2.08 11.72
C GLN A 194 6.49 3.23 12.73
N PRO A 195 5.65 3.09 13.77
CA PRO A 195 5.71 3.99 14.92
C PRO A 195 7.07 3.90 15.62
N PRO A 196 7.42 4.90 16.44
CA PRO A 196 8.70 4.90 17.15
C PRO A 196 8.93 3.57 17.89
N SER A 197 10.10 2.97 17.71
CA SER A 197 10.41 1.62 18.19
C SER A 197 11.90 1.49 18.53
N LEU A 198 12.22 0.81 19.63
CA LEU A 198 13.60 0.57 20.07
C LEU A 198 14.10 -0.78 19.50
N HIS A 199 14.73 -0.76 18.31
CA HIS A 199 15.20 -1.97 17.64
C HIS A 199 16.43 -1.74 16.73
N GLU A 200 17.11 -2.84 16.41
CA GLU A 200 18.16 -2.93 15.38
C GLU A 200 17.80 -4.02 14.36
N GLY A 201 18.28 -3.90 13.11
CA GLY A 201 17.88 -4.78 12.01
C GLY A 201 16.42 -4.55 11.58
N GLY A 202 15.78 -5.52 10.94
CA GLY A 202 14.34 -5.40 10.59
C GLY A 202 14.03 -4.49 9.39
N ASP A 203 14.96 -4.28 8.46
CA ASP A 203 14.74 -3.50 7.24
C ASP A 203 13.65 -4.14 6.38
N LEU A 204 12.82 -3.32 5.74
CA LEU A 204 11.95 -3.78 4.66
C LEU A 204 12.72 -3.71 3.35
N VAL A 205 12.91 -4.85 2.70
CA VAL A 205 13.61 -4.98 1.43
C VAL A 205 12.60 -5.31 0.34
N VAL A 206 12.60 -4.54 -0.74
CA VAL A 206 11.70 -4.74 -1.88
C VAL A 206 12.51 -5.11 -3.12
N TYR A 207 12.07 -6.18 -3.78
CA TYR A 207 12.75 -6.83 -4.88
C TYR A 207 12.02 -6.58 -6.20
N ARG A 208 12.78 -6.56 -7.29
CA ARG A 208 12.24 -6.63 -8.65
C ARG A 208 13.14 -7.54 -9.48
N HIS A 209 12.54 -8.52 -10.16
CA HIS A 209 13.24 -9.55 -10.91
C HIS A 209 14.32 -10.28 -10.08
N GLY A 210 14.05 -10.51 -8.79
CA GLY A 210 14.97 -11.19 -7.89
C GLY A 210 16.08 -10.33 -7.28
N GLU A 211 16.28 -9.09 -7.75
CA GLU A 211 17.29 -8.18 -7.23
C GLU A 211 16.72 -7.21 -6.19
N VAL A 212 17.51 -6.88 -5.17
CA VAL A 212 17.17 -5.81 -4.21
C VAL A 212 17.21 -4.47 -4.95
N LYS A 213 16.11 -3.72 -4.93
CA LYS A 213 16.07 -2.35 -5.48
C LYS A 213 15.82 -1.30 -4.41
N HIS A 214 15.02 -1.63 -3.40
CA HIS A 214 14.74 -0.72 -2.29
C HIS A 214 15.00 -1.39 -0.96
N ARG A 215 15.56 -0.63 -0.02
CA ARG A 215 15.77 -1.01 1.37
C ARG A 215 15.33 0.16 2.23
N HIS A 216 14.31 -0.06 3.05
CA HIS A 216 13.76 0.94 3.96
C HIS A 216 14.15 0.59 5.39
N ASP A 217 15.01 1.41 5.97
CA ASP A 217 15.55 1.22 7.33
C ASP A 217 14.67 1.88 8.42
N PHE A 218 13.66 2.65 8.00
CA PHE A 218 12.73 3.37 8.87
C PHE A 218 13.41 4.31 9.87
N GLY A 219 14.40 5.09 9.41
CA GLY A 219 15.01 6.18 10.17
C GLY A 219 16.09 5.73 11.14
N LYS A 220 16.61 4.51 10.98
CA LYS A 220 17.71 3.99 11.81
C LYS A 220 19.03 4.69 11.49
N THR A 221 19.33 4.91 10.21
CA THR A 221 20.54 5.62 9.77
C THR A 221 20.56 7.06 10.28
N ASP A 222 19.40 7.71 10.32
CA ASP A 222 19.25 9.10 10.77
C ASP A 222 19.06 9.24 12.29
N GLY A 223 18.94 8.12 13.03
CA GLY A 223 18.70 8.12 14.49
C GLY A 223 17.30 8.57 14.91
N THR A 224 16.35 8.64 13.98
CA THR A 224 14.97 9.12 14.18
C THR A 224 13.97 8.00 14.46
N ALA A 225 14.34 6.73 14.26
CA ALA A 225 13.49 5.55 14.43
C ALA A 225 12.81 5.42 15.81
N THR A 226 13.40 6.02 16.85
CA THR A 226 12.89 6.00 18.24
C THR A 226 12.07 7.22 18.62
N HIS A 227 11.96 8.21 17.73
CA HIS A 227 11.32 9.50 18.00
C HIS A 227 10.20 9.83 17.01
N LEU A 228 10.33 9.41 15.76
CA LEU A 228 9.47 9.81 14.66
C LEU A 228 8.89 8.60 13.92
N PRO A 229 7.65 8.69 13.42
CA PRO A 229 7.07 7.64 12.62
C PRO A 229 7.72 7.63 11.24
N HIS A 230 7.94 6.44 10.70
CA HIS A 230 8.46 6.26 9.34
C HIS A 230 7.49 5.40 8.56
N TYR A 231 7.58 5.44 7.23
CA TYR A 231 6.75 4.62 6.39
C TYR A 231 7.50 4.13 5.16
N ALA A 232 6.96 3.06 4.58
CA ALA A 232 7.32 2.58 3.27
C ALA A 232 6.05 2.09 2.56
N VAL A 233 6.00 2.29 1.25
CA VAL A 233 4.95 1.83 0.36
C VAL A 233 5.59 0.96 -0.71
N HIS A 234 4.93 -0.12 -1.08
CA HIS A 234 5.27 -0.91 -2.26
C HIS A 234 3.99 -1.37 -2.94
N TYR A 235 4.04 -1.59 -4.26
CA TYR A 235 2.92 -2.17 -4.97
C TYR A 235 2.54 -3.54 -4.40
N ALA A 236 1.26 -3.89 -4.51
CA ALA A 236 0.72 -5.14 -3.95
C ALA A 236 1.37 -6.39 -4.57
N ASP A 237 1.84 -6.27 -5.81
CA ASP A 237 2.54 -7.31 -6.56
C ASP A 237 4.07 -7.32 -6.33
N ALA A 238 4.61 -6.40 -5.53
CA ALA A 238 6.04 -6.36 -5.29
C ALA A 238 6.48 -7.48 -4.32
N GLU A 239 7.50 -8.24 -4.73
CA GLU A 239 8.18 -9.15 -3.82
C GLU A 239 8.93 -8.36 -2.74
N HIS A 240 8.79 -8.75 -1.48
CA HIS A 240 9.43 -8.06 -0.37
C HIS A 240 9.79 -9.02 0.77
N ALA A 241 10.71 -8.59 1.63
CA ALA A 241 11.15 -9.32 2.81
C ALA A 241 11.34 -8.35 3.97
N VAL A 242 11.24 -8.86 5.20
CA VAL A 242 11.67 -8.16 6.41
C VAL A 242 12.92 -8.86 6.91
N GLU A 243 14.04 -8.14 6.88
CA GLU A 243 15.31 -8.65 7.41
C GLU A 243 15.20 -8.95 8.91
N ARG A 244 16.17 -9.68 9.44
CA ARG A 244 16.17 -10.08 10.84
C ARG A 244 16.28 -8.86 11.75
N VAL A 245 15.38 -8.77 12.74
CA VAL A 245 15.56 -7.89 13.90
C VAL A 245 16.66 -8.50 14.77
N THR A 246 17.77 -7.78 14.91
CA THR A 246 18.96 -8.26 15.65
C THR A 246 18.89 -7.90 17.13
N LYS A 247 18.10 -6.89 17.50
CA LYS A 247 17.92 -6.45 18.90
C LYS A 247 16.61 -5.71 19.08
N GLY A 248 16.00 -5.84 20.26
CA GLY A 248 14.83 -5.06 20.65
C GLY A 248 13.55 -5.47 19.92
N TYR A 249 12.63 -4.51 19.77
CA TYR A 249 11.28 -4.77 19.27
C TYR A 249 10.83 -3.73 18.25
N ARG A 250 10.50 -4.19 17.04
CA ARG A 250 9.97 -3.37 15.95
C ARG A 250 8.44 -3.47 15.91
N LEU A 251 7.77 -2.33 16.05
CA LEU A 251 6.33 -2.19 15.83
C LEU A 251 6.07 -1.78 14.38
N ALA A 252 5.17 -2.47 13.70
CA ALA A 252 4.74 -2.11 12.35
C ALA A 252 3.22 -2.18 12.21
N LEU A 253 2.65 -1.20 11.53
CA LEU A 253 1.24 -1.13 11.17
C LEU A 253 1.15 -1.31 9.65
N VAL A 254 0.49 -2.38 9.22
CA VAL A 254 0.34 -2.72 7.81
C VAL A 254 -1.04 -2.29 7.35
N TYR A 255 -1.10 -1.46 6.31
CA TYR A 255 -2.31 -0.94 5.71
C TYR A 255 -2.44 -1.43 4.26
N SER A 256 -3.65 -1.80 3.86
CA SER A 256 -4.00 -1.97 2.45
C SER A 256 -4.41 -0.63 1.86
N CYS A 257 -3.74 -0.20 0.80
CA CYS A 257 -4.11 0.98 0.02
C CYS A 257 -5.11 0.58 -1.06
N VAL A 258 -6.38 0.97 -0.88
CA VAL A 258 -7.50 0.54 -1.71
C VAL A 258 -8.13 1.72 -2.43
N CYS A 259 -8.29 1.62 -3.75
CA CYS A 259 -9.10 2.54 -4.53
C CYS A 259 -10.57 2.06 -4.48
N ARG A 260 -11.50 2.92 -4.01
CA ARG A 260 -12.93 2.61 -4.14
C ARG A 260 -13.42 3.04 -5.53
N PRO A 261 -14.43 2.36 -6.10
CA PRO A 261 -15.13 2.87 -7.27
C PRO A 261 -15.71 4.25 -6.97
N ILE A 262 -15.49 5.21 -7.86
CA ILE A 262 -16.26 6.45 -7.88
C ILE A 262 -17.65 6.09 -8.41
N CYS A 263 -18.61 5.83 -7.52
CA CYS A 263 -20.01 5.88 -7.92
C CYS A 263 -20.35 7.36 -8.13
N LYS A 264 -20.25 7.85 -9.37
CA LYS A 264 -20.91 9.10 -9.74
C LYS A 264 -22.40 8.83 -9.66
N THR A 265 -23.04 9.20 -8.56
CA THR A 265 -24.48 9.36 -8.54
C THR A 265 -24.79 10.44 -9.58
N LEU A 266 -25.28 10.05 -10.75
CA LEU A 266 -25.83 10.98 -11.72
C LEU A 266 -26.96 11.73 -10.99
N ASN A 267 -26.71 12.99 -10.65
CA ASN A 267 -27.78 13.90 -10.26
C ASN A 267 -28.74 13.95 -11.44
N GLY A 268 -29.89 13.28 -11.26
CA GLY A 268 -31.00 13.33 -12.18
C GLY A 268 -31.36 14.78 -12.47
N THR A 269 -31.38 15.09 -13.75
CA THR A 269 -32.04 16.23 -14.37
C THR A 269 -33.33 16.56 -13.63
N GLN A 270 -33.40 17.73 -12.99
CA GLN A 270 -34.70 18.32 -12.64
C GLN A 270 -35.40 18.65 -13.95
N ASN A 271 -36.27 17.75 -14.40
CA ASN A 271 -37.25 18.04 -15.42
C ASN A 271 -38.16 19.16 -14.91
N ASN A 272 -38.14 20.25 -15.66
CA ASN A 272 -39.05 21.36 -15.55
C ASN A 272 -40.38 20.95 -16.21
N GLU A 273 -41.34 20.44 -15.43
CA GLU A 273 -42.73 20.26 -15.88
C GLU A 273 -43.68 21.08 -15.01
N ARG A 274 -43.81 22.33 -15.45
CA ARG A 274 -45.01 23.17 -15.54
C ARG A 274 -46.31 22.57 -14.97
N TRP A 275 -46.78 23.17 -13.88
CA TRP A 275 -48.16 23.06 -13.40
C TRP A 275 -49.14 23.55 -14.47
N GLY A 276 -50.17 22.73 -14.74
CA GLY A 276 -51.35 23.14 -15.50
C GLY A 276 -52.34 23.89 -14.61
N GLU A 277 -52.68 25.11 -15.00
CA GLU A 277 -53.92 25.78 -14.63
C GLU A 277 -54.84 25.78 -15.87
N ASN A 278 -55.95 25.03 -15.76
CA ASN A 278 -57.33 25.41 -16.12
C ASN A 278 -58.23 24.17 -16.05
#